data_AF-N6Y9W3-F1
#
_entry.id   AF-N6Y9W3-F1
#
_cell.length_a   1.000
_cell.length_b   1.000
_cell.length_c   1.000
_cell.angle_alpha   90.00
_cell.angle_beta   90.00
_cell.angle_gamma   90.00
#
_symmetry.space_group_name_H-M   'P 1'
#
loop_
_entity.id
_entity.type
_entity.pdbx_description
1 polymer ?
#
loop_
_entity_poly.entity_id
_entity_poly.type
_entity_poly.pdbx_seq_one_letter_code
_entity_poly.pdbx_strand_id
1 'polypeptide(L)'
;MRTTASGTRALAPTSPTIPTSYTPGPWHEHSHRQIGPDEGIVAEVWSAIGWGDAAIQQADANVRLIAAAPELHQALAEILSDYRNDLAMIRPRTLKLIVSALAKVEGGAA
;
A
#
# COMPACT_ATOMS: atom_id res chain seq x y z
N MET A 1 -45.80 39.02 5.66
CA MET A 1 -44.83 38.18 4.91
C MET A 1 -43.69 37.82 5.85
N ARG A 2 -43.58 36.55 6.26
CA ARG A 2 -42.44 36.02 7.02
C ARG A 2 -41.60 35.19 6.06
N THR A 3 -40.40 35.63 5.74
CA THR A 3 -39.40 34.88 4.98
C THR A 3 -38.60 34.01 5.94
N THR A 4 -38.70 32.70 5.82
CA THR A 4 -37.82 31.75 6.52
C THR A 4 -36.54 31.57 5.71
N ALA A 5 -35.40 31.97 6.27
CA ALA A 5 -34.09 31.71 5.69
C ALA A 5 -33.78 30.20 5.75
N SER A 6 -33.47 29.62 4.59
CA SER A 6 -33.09 28.22 4.44
C SER A 6 -31.67 28.03 4.99
N GLY A 7 -31.52 27.21 6.02
CA GLY A 7 -30.21 26.92 6.63
C GLY A 7 -29.39 25.97 5.76
N THR A 8 -28.26 26.43 5.25
CA THR A 8 -27.23 25.56 4.65
C THR A 8 -26.59 24.75 5.76
N ARG A 9 -26.92 23.46 5.87
CA ARG A 9 -26.23 22.51 6.74
C ARG A 9 -24.83 22.27 6.18
N ALA A 10 -23.81 22.84 6.82
CA ALA A 10 -22.42 22.51 6.52
C ALA A 10 -22.19 21.02 6.80
N LEU A 11 -21.74 20.28 5.80
CA LEU A 11 -21.24 18.92 5.98
C LEU A 11 -19.98 19.02 6.85
N ALA A 12 -19.95 18.30 7.97
CA ALA A 12 -18.77 18.24 8.81
C ALA A 12 -17.58 17.72 7.97
N PRO A 13 -16.37 18.28 8.12
CA PRO A 13 -15.20 17.72 7.50
C PRO A 13 -14.99 16.33 8.10
N THR A 14 -15.35 15.30 7.35
CA THR A 14 -14.92 13.93 7.64
C THR A 14 -13.46 13.87 7.22
N SER A 15 -12.56 14.31 8.11
CA SER A 15 -11.14 13.95 7.97
C SER A 15 -11.11 12.44 7.82
N PRO A 16 -10.62 11.90 6.68
CA PRO A 16 -10.49 10.47 6.54
C PRO A 16 -9.61 9.98 7.70
N THR A 17 -10.08 8.99 8.44
CA THR A 17 -9.26 8.29 9.43
C THR A 17 -8.09 7.67 8.67
N ILE A 18 -6.94 8.35 8.67
CA ILE A 18 -5.72 7.82 8.06
C ILE A 18 -5.33 6.59 8.87
N PRO A 19 -5.29 5.38 8.28
CA PRO A 19 -4.82 4.20 8.98
C PRO A 19 -3.42 4.47 9.54
N THR A 20 -3.21 4.28 10.84
CA THR A 20 -1.91 4.56 11.49
C THR A 20 -0.85 3.49 11.22
N SER A 21 -1.14 2.48 10.40
CA SER A 21 -0.27 1.33 10.13
C SER A 21 0.62 1.55 8.90
N TYR A 22 0.06 1.91 7.75
CA TYR A 22 0.79 2.15 6.49
C TYR A 22 -0.03 3.04 5.54
N THR A 23 0.64 3.68 4.58
CA THR A 23 -0.03 4.46 3.53
C THR A 23 -0.79 3.53 2.58
N PRO A 24 -2.13 3.65 2.44
CA PRO A 24 -2.90 2.83 1.51
C PRO A 24 -2.44 2.99 0.05
N GLY A 25 -2.70 1.96 -0.75
CA GLY A 25 -2.54 2.02 -2.20
C GLY A 25 -3.77 2.61 -2.91
N PRO A 26 -3.76 2.67 -4.26
CA PRO A 26 -2.68 2.18 -5.12
C PRO A 26 -1.43 3.07 -5.06
N TRP A 27 -0.26 2.49 -5.26
CA TRP A 27 0.99 3.25 -5.42
C TRP A 27 1.43 3.25 -6.88
N HIS A 28 2.05 4.34 -7.32
CA HIS A 28 2.59 4.48 -8.65
C HIS A 28 3.90 5.29 -8.64
N GLU A 29 4.68 5.19 -9.72
CA GLU A 29 5.86 6.03 -9.90
C GLU A 29 5.41 7.45 -10.28
N HIS A 30 5.82 8.45 -9.49
CA HIS A 30 5.52 9.86 -9.75
C HIS A 30 6.58 10.52 -10.63
N SER A 31 7.83 10.21 -10.33
CA SER A 31 9.02 10.76 -10.96
C SER A 31 10.15 9.77 -10.77
N HIS A 32 11.36 10.12 -11.20
CA HIS A 32 12.55 9.27 -11.20
C HIS A 32 12.73 8.50 -9.88
N ARG A 33 12.25 7.26 -9.84
CA ARG A 33 12.33 6.33 -8.70
C ARG A 33 11.55 6.73 -7.45
N GLN A 34 10.58 7.63 -7.57
CA GLN A 34 9.75 8.08 -6.46
C GLN A 34 8.37 7.43 -6.55
N ILE A 35 7.94 6.77 -5.48
CA ILE A 35 6.71 5.95 -5.43
C ILE A 35 5.81 6.42 -4.29
N GLY A 36 4.52 6.49 -4.56
CA GLY A 36 3.48 6.77 -3.56
C GLY A 36 2.08 6.79 -4.17
N PRO A 37 1.05 7.08 -3.36
CA PRO A 37 -0.30 7.33 -3.86
C PRO A 37 -0.42 8.73 -4.47
N ASP A 38 -1.56 9.07 -5.06
CA ASP A 38 -1.81 10.36 -5.72
C ASP A 38 -1.47 11.58 -4.84
N GLU A 39 -1.58 11.45 -3.52
CA GLU A 39 -1.35 12.52 -2.55
C GLU A 39 0.14 12.82 -2.30
N GLY A 40 1.07 11.96 -2.71
CA GLY A 40 2.50 12.26 -2.65
C GLY A 40 3.44 11.07 -2.48
N ILE A 41 4.73 11.38 -2.35
CA ILE A 41 5.82 10.40 -2.34
C ILE A 41 5.93 9.72 -0.97
N VAL A 42 5.97 8.39 -0.97
CA VAL A 42 6.16 7.54 0.23
C VAL A 42 7.58 6.95 0.27
N ALA A 43 8.14 6.60 -0.88
CA ALA A 43 9.45 5.96 -0.97
C ALA A 43 10.24 6.44 -2.20
N GLU A 44 11.57 6.45 -2.09
CA GLU A 44 12.49 6.63 -3.22
C GLU A 44 13.43 5.43 -3.30
N VAL A 45 13.59 4.89 -4.51
CA VAL A 45 14.49 3.75 -4.79
C VAL A 45 15.85 4.27 -5.24
N TRP A 46 16.91 3.54 -4.89
CA TRP A 46 18.25 3.81 -5.43
C TRP A 46 18.22 3.98 -6.95
N SER A 47 18.75 5.11 -7.41
CA SER A 47 18.60 5.55 -8.80
C SER A 47 19.55 4.90 -9.81
N ALA A 48 20.64 4.29 -9.33
CA ALA A 48 21.69 3.70 -10.16
C ALA A 48 22.33 4.67 -11.19
N ILE A 49 22.15 6.00 -11.03
CA ILE A 49 22.78 6.99 -11.92
C ILE A 49 24.30 6.82 -11.86
N GLY A 50 24.92 6.63 -13.03
CA GLY A 50 26.37 6.44 -13.17
C GLY A 50 26.86 5.00 -13.01
N TRP A 51 25.97 4.03 -12.83
CA TRP A 51 26.32 2.62 -12.63
C TRP A 51 26.08 1.72 -13.87
N GLY A 52 25.64 2.31 -14.98
CA GLY A 52 25.39 1.63 -16.25
C GLY A 52 24.00 0.98 -16.34
N ASP A 53 23.66 0.51 -17.54
CA ASP A 53 22.30 0.10 -17.91
C ASP A 53 21.75 -1.05 -17.05
N ALA A 54 22.60 -2.02 -16.67
CA ALA A 54 22.17 -3.14 -15.85
C ALA A 54 21.71 -2.70 -14.46
N ALA A 55 22.40 -1.72 -13.86
CA ALA A 55 22.03 -1.18 -12.56
C ALA A 55 20.75 -0.33 -12.65
N ILE A 56 20.58 0.42 -13.74
CA ILE A 56 19.34 1.19 -14.00
C ILE A 56 18.14 0.25 -14.13
N GLN A 57 18.29 -0.88 -14.85
CA GLN A 57 17.24 -1.88 -15.00
C GLN A 57 16.85 -2.54 -13.65
N GLN A 58 17.82 -2.73 -12.75
CA GLN A 58 17.53 -3.19 -11.39
C GLN A 58 16.75 -2.15 -10.59
N ALA A 59 17.10 -0.87 -10.72
CA ALA A 59 16.34 0.22 -10.11
C ALA A 59 14.89 0.25 -10.65
N ASP A 60 14.69 0.14 -11.96
CA ASP A 60 13.35 0.01 -12.58
C ASP A 60 12.55 -1.17 -12.01
N ALA A 61 13.21 -2.33 -11.84
CA ALA A 61 12.56 -3.52 -11.30
C ALA A 61 12.12 -3.32 -9.84
N ASN A 62 12.95 -2.66 -9.04
CA ASN A 62 12.63 -2.35 -7.66
C ASN A 62 11.48 -1.35 -7.53
N VAL A 63 11.39 -0.35 -8.41
CA VAL A 63 10.23 0.56 -8.48
C VAL A 63 8.94 -0.24 -8.67
N ARG A 64 8.91 -1.14 -9.67
CA ARG A 64 7.73 -1.98 -9.94
C ARG A 64 7.35 -2.85 -8.74
N LEU A 65 8.34 -3.44 -8.06
CA LEU A 65 8.09 -4.27 -6.88
C LEU A 65 7.50 -3.46 -5.73
N ILE A 66 8.04 -2.26 -5.45
CA ILE A 66 7.58 -1.40 -4.36
C ILE A 66 6.21 -0.81 -4.69
N ALA A 67 5.96 -0.41 -5.94
CA ALA A 67 4.66 0.08 -6.38
C ALA A 67 3.55 -0.97 -6.19
N ALA A 68 3.87 -2.26 -6.34
CA ALA A 68 2.92 -3.36 -6.12
C ALA A 68 2.73 -3.75 -4.63
N ALA A 69 3.44 -3.12 -3.69
CA ALA A 69 3.44 -3.53 -2.29
C ALA A 69 2.04 -3.49 -1.64
N PRO A 70 1.19 -2.46 -1.85
CA PRO A 70 -0.18 -2.45 -1.32
C PRO A 70 -1.04 -3.62 -1.82
N GLU A 71 -0.98 -3.92 -3.11
CA GLU A 71 -1.73 -5.00 -3.75
C GLU A 71 -1.22 -6.38 -3.29
N LEU A 72 0.09 -6.54 -3.15
CA LEU A 72 0.69 -7.76 -2.59
C LEU A 72 0.24 -7.96 -1.14
N HIS A 73 0.19 -6.90 -0.33
CA HIS A 73 -0.31 -6.96 1.03
C HIS A 73 -1.79 -7.40 1.07
N GLN A 74 -2.64 -6.77 0.24
CA GLN A 74 -4.05 -7.13 0.14
C GLN A 74 -4.23 -8.60 -0.28
N ALA A 75 -3.53 -9.05 -1.31
CA ALA A 75 -3.62 -10.43 -1.79
C ALA A 75 -3.23 -11.45 -0.71
N LEU A 76 -2.17 -11.17 0.05
CA LEU A 76 -1.76 -12.02 1.17
C LEU A 76 -2.81 -12.07 2.29
N ALA A 77 -3.43 -10.93 2.60
CA ALA A 77 -4.50 -10.86 3.59
C ALA A 77 -5.75 -11.66 3.15
N GLU A 78 -6.14 -11.56 1.88
CA GLU A 78 -7.24 -12.33 1.29
C GLU A 78 -6.95 -13.84 1.32
N ILE A 79 -5.75 -14.26 0.89
CA ILE A 79 -5.34 -15.67 0.93
C ILE A 79 -5.39 -16.23 2.37
N LEU A 80 -4.93 -15.46 3.36
CA LEU A 80 -4.99 -15.88 4.76
C LEU A 80 -6.44 -15.93 5.27
N SER A 81 -7.29 -15.01 4.83
CA SER A 81 -8.73 -15.03 5.12
C SER A 81 -9.40 -16.28 4.55
N ASP A 82 -9.18 -16.60 3.28
CA ASP A 82 -9.74 -17.79 2.63
C ASP A 82 -9.30 -19.07 3.35
N TYR A 83 -8.02 -19.17 3.74
CA TYR A 83 -7.51 -20.29 4.51
C TYR A 83 -8.19 -20.43 5.89
N ARG A 84 -8.44 -19.31 6.59
CA ARG A 84 -9.13 -19.32 7.90
C ARG A 84 -10.61 -19.68 7.80
N ASN A 85 -11.22 -19.48 6.63
CA ASN A 85 -12.62 -19.81 6.35
C ASN A 85 -12.77 -21.16 5.63
N ASP A 86 -11.73 -21.98 5.58
CA ASP A 86 -11.72 -23.29 4.90
C ASP A 86 -12.05 -23.22 3.39
N LEU A 87 -11.84 -22.06 2.75
CA LEU A 87 -12.05 -21.84 1.31
C LEU A 87 -10.80 -22.15 0.48
N ALA A 88 -9.63 -22.26 1.10
CA ALA A 88 -8.36 -22.54 0.43
C ALA A 88 -7.44 -23.44 1.27
N MET A 89 -6.63 -24.26 0.61
CA MET A 89 -5.57 -25.06 1.25
C MET A 89 -4.21 -24.39 1.07
N ILE A 90 -3.52 -24.14 2.19
CA ILE A 90 -2.15 -23.59 2.19
C ILE A 90 -1.20 -24.58 2.86
N ARG A 91 -0.06 -24.86 2.22
CA ARG A 91 0.98 -25.70 2.82
C ARG A 91 1.58 -25.00 4.05
N PRO A 92 1.96 -25.73 5.12
CA PRO A 92 2.44 -25.11 6.36
C PRO A 92 3.62 -24.14 6.18
N ARG A 93 4.55 -24.44 5.26
CA ARG A 93 5.67 -23.53 4.94
C ARG A 93 5.19 -22.22 4.32
N THR A 94 4.25 -22.28 3.39
CA THR A 94 3.67 -21.10 2.74
C THR A 94 2.89 -20.26 3.75
N LEU A 95 2.09 -20.90 4.61
CA LEU A 95 1.35 -20.20 5.66
C LEU A 95 2.29 -19.38 6.57
N LYS A 96 3.43 -19.95 6.97
CA LYS A 96 4.45 -19.23 7.76
C LYS A 96 4.97 -17.99 7.04
N LEU A 97 5.20 -18.06 5.73
CA LEU A 97 5.67 -16.91 4.94
C LEU A 97 4.62 -15.80 4.87
N ILE A 98 3.36 -16.17 4.64
CA ILE A 98 2.24 -15.23 4.58
C ILE A 98 2.07 -14.52 5.93
N VAL A 99 2.01 -15.27 7.02
CA VAL A 99 1.85 -14.71 8.38
C VAL A 99 3.03 -13.81 8.74
N SER A 100 4.26 -14.20 8.40
CA SER A 100 5.45 -13.38 8.66
C SER A 100 5.43 -12.08 7.86
N ALA A 101 5.03 -12.12 6.59
CA ALA A 101 4.93 -10.93 5.76
C ALA A 101 3.87 -9.94 6.28
N LEU A 102 2.69 -10.44 6.64
CA LEU A 102 1.60 -9.61 7.19
C LEU A 102 1.98 -9.00 8.54
N ALA A 103 2.57 -9.79 9.44
CA ALA A 103 3.03 -9.29 10.74
C ALA A 103 4.04 -8.14 10.60
N LYS A 104 4.96 -8.24 9.61
CA LYS A 104 5.94 -7.21 9.32
C LYS A 104 5.30 -5.88 8.88
N VAL A 105 4.22 -5.94 8.10
CA VAL A 105 3.48 -4.74 7.66
C VAL A 105 2.75 -4.07 8.82
N GLU A 106 2.23 -4.86 9.77
CA GLU A 106 1.48 -4.36 10.93
C GLU A 106 2.38 -3.76 12.04
N GLY A 107 3.70 -3.66 11.81
CA GLY A 107 4.65 -3.21 12.82
C GLY A 107 5.02 -4.27 13.87
N GLY A 108 4.56 -5.51 13.69
CA GLY A 108 5.06 -6.67 14.40
C GLY A 108 6.47 -7.00 13.92
N ALA A 109 7.45 -6.82 14.80
CA ALA A 109 8.87 -6.99 14.56
C ALA A 109 9.24 -8.13 13.59
N ALA A 110 10.19 -7.83 12.69
CA ALA A 110 10.93 -8.82 11.89
C ALA A 110 11.90 -9.62 12.75
#